data_AF-A0A351I344-F1
#
_entry.id   AF-A0A351I344-F1
#
_cell.length_a   1.000
_cell.length_b   1.000
_cell.length_c   1.000
_cell.angle_alpha   90.00
_cell.angle_beta   90.00
_cell.angle_gamma   90.00
#
_symmetry.space_group_name_H-M   'P 1'
#
loop_
_entity.id
_entity.type
_entity.pdbx_description
1 polymer ?
#
loop_
_entity_poly.entity_id
_entity_poly.type
_entity_poly.pdbx_seq_one_letter_code
_entity_poly.pdbx_strand_id
1 'polypeptide(L)'
;MADWTPEDLSRDIDRLWARVGSLPAEPASAHYIPATPSTDCLVGAEAAWETVGLLKRQQRQREAAWQRTVEAKDEALRVLRARVESLETESARLRSRTEGEDERALADALESRRNLEAAQKTLDLRQARHEEERRILEEALQNLRERLAAETARARASEQRWQAREQQHIIDLKELQTLVERREKQTGLSEQAARAHQAGLAEAKNALEKTLAELLLERRQSERAHGEREAALKKVEELQKHVDELSRIWEEERAQWRELWDRERSGWETQRQELAQWEENLRREREAWHAELQSKEKVHLELTESLSGKIRETSQTAERMSGLLRIFDEKGAEEEVRSASLVQRAAEEAARRRVRSAFRRRAAAVVGACVLLAAGLRPAWRWASAWTYEAESVAPAPVPNPTALALGGGSLWVCDWGGRLLAVDAADPRRAAAQASPQPGGPYRPAAVALGLGVIWTLDAAQARLVRHAASDPAKTLSSRPAPGPAPVALAFDGRVVWSYDAVDRALTRHAGDDSAQQSFPLPREVVPNAMVWVEGRLWVHDVKSHRILLYKFANGEMSQVGSQPAPEAGVLGLAVAGARKDRRVYALLGPLGGRLQPSIARYRLQTRISLADF
;
A
#
# COMPACT_ATOMS: atom_id res chain seq x y z
N MET A 1 30.72 -35.15 -11.66
CA MET A 1 31.93 -34.84 -10.88
C MET A 1 31.96 -35.84 -9.75
N ALA A 2 32.99 -36.68 -9.66
CA ALA A 2 33.06 -37.71 -8.63
C ALA A 2 33.46 -37.04 -7.31
N ASP A 3 32.65 -37.22 -6.26
CA ASP A 3 32.92 -36.70 -4.93
C ASP A 3 34.07 -37.50 -4.31
N TRP A 4 35.28 -36.93 -4.34
CA TRP A 4 36.40 -37.49 -3.59
C TRP A 4 36.17 -37.22 -2.12
N THR A 5 36.09 -38.27 -1.33
CA THR A 5 36.01 -38.12 0.13
C THR A 5 37.39 -37.73 0.67
N PRO A 6 37.48 -37.04 1.81
CA PRO A 6 38.75 -36.69 2.44
C PRO A 6 39.67 -37.91 2.68
N GLU A 7 39.08 -39.09 2.82
CA GLU A 7 39.79 -40.37 2.98
C GLU A 7 40.46 -40.84 1.69
N ASP A 8 39.88 -40.58 0.53
CA ASP A 8 40.46 -40.93 -0.77
C ASP A 8 41.69 -40.06 -1.07
N LEU A 9 41.63 -38.78 -0.68
CA LEU A 9 42.73 -37.84 -0.79
C LEU A 9 43.91 -38.21 0.14
N SER A 10 43.60 -38.67 1.35
CA SER A 10 44.59 -39.21 2.29
C SER A 10 45.30 -40.46 1.74
N ARG A 11 44.54 -41.41 1.18
CA ARG A 11 45.11 -42.63 0.59
C ARG A 11 45.98 -42.36 -0.63
N ASP A 12 45.65 -41.36 -1.44
CA ASP A 12 46.46 -41.00 -2.60
C ASP A 12 47.76 -40.28 -2.19
N ILE A 13 47.72 -39.46 -1.13
CA ILE A 13 48.93 -38.87 -0.53
C ILE A 13 49.84 -39.97 0.02
N ASP A 14 49.30 -40.95 0.76
CA ASP A 14 50.08 -42.08 1.29
C ASP A 14 50.66 -42.97 0.18
N ARG A 15 49.92 -43.18 -0.91
CA ARG A 15 50.42 -43.88 -2.11
C ARG A 15 51.57 -43.14 -2.77
N LEU A 16 51.51 -41.81 -2.84
CA LEU A 16 52.58 -40.99 -3.41
C LEU A 16 53.83 -41.02 -2.52
N TRP A 17 53.68 -41.01 -1.20
CA TRP A 17 54.80 -41.15 -0.26
C TRP A 17 55.46 -42.54 -0.30
N ALA A 18 54.67 -43.61 -0.44
CA ALA A 18 55.20 -44.96 -0.62
C ALA A 18 56.02 -45.13 -1.92
N ARG A 19 55.70 -44.33 -2.95
CA ARG A 19 56.39 -44.33 -4.24
C ARG A 19 57.70 -43.53 -4.23
N VAL A 20 57.82 -42.56 -3.33
CA VAL A 20 59.05 -41.77 -3.14
C VAL A 20 60.04 -42.50 -2.20
N GLY A 21 59.54 -43.30 -1.26
CA GLY A 21 60.37 -44.08 -0.34
C GLY A 21 60.98 -45.37 -0.91
N SER A 22 60.64 -45.76 -2.14
CA SER A 22 61.07 -47.03 -2.77
C SER A 22 62.02 -46.82 -3.96
N LEU A 23 63.00 -45.92 -3.81
CA LEU A 23 64.17 -45.92 -4.70
C LEU A 23 65.16 -47.01 -4.24
N PRO A 24 65.61 -47.91 -5.14
CA PRO A 24 66.56 -48.96 -4.79
C PRO A 24 67.91 -48.33 -4.44
N ALA A 25 68.49 -48.75 -3.32
CA ALA A 25 69.89 -48.50 -3.01
C ALA A 25 70.77 -49.19 -4.06
N GLU A 26 71.28 -48.43 -5.02
CA GLU A 26 72.33 -48.91 -5.93
C GLU A 26 73.67 -49.04 -5.17
N PRO A 27 74.40 -50.16 -5.36
CA PRO A 27 75.62 -50.45 -4.64
C PRO A 27 76.80 -49.62 -5.15
N ALA A 28 77.67 -49.27 -4.21
CA ALA A 28 78.95 -48.62 -4.45
C ALA A 28 79.78 -49.36 -5.52
N SER A 29 79.94 -48.75 -6.70
CA SER A 29 80.90 -49.18 -7.71
C SER A 29 82.26 -48.53 -7.45
N ALA A 30 83.17 -49.36 -6.96
CA ALA A 30 84.60 -49.07 -6.88
C ALA A 30 85.21 -48.99 -8.29
N HIS A 31 85.79 -47.84 -8.65
CA HIS A 31 86.67 -47.72 -9.80
C HIS A 31 88.05 -47.20 -9.40
N TYR A 32 88.94 -48.19 -9.24
CA TYR A 32 90.34 -48.28 -9.62
C TYR A 32 91.11 -46.99 -9.96
N ILE A 33 92.11 -46.74 -9.13
CA ILE A 33 93.27 -45.88 -9.37
C ILE A 33 94.23 -46.58 -10.36
N PRO A 34 94.83 -45.90 -11.34
CA PRO A 34 96.14 -46.27 -11.85
C PRO A 34 97.20 -45.24 -11.44
N ALA A 35 98.35 -45.77 -11.06
CA ALA A 35 99.53 -45.08 -10.57
C ALA A 35 100.39 -44.44 -11.68
N THR A 36 100.91 -43.23 -11.40
CA THR A 36 102.28 -42.66 -11.62
C THR A 36 103.00 -42.86 -12.98
N PRO A 37 103.82 -41.91 -13.49
CA PRO A 37 104.89 -41.29 -12.70
C PRO A 37 105.39 -39.88 -13.11
N SER A 38 106.42 -39.46 -12.37
CA SER A 38 107.51 -38.54 -12.70
C SER A 38 107.44 -37.09 -12.20
N THR A 39 108.28 -36.89 -11.19
CA THR A 39 109.07 -35.71 -10.84
C THR A 39 109.50 -34.87 -12.05
N ASP A 40 109.15 -33.58 -12.04
CA ASP A 40 110.09 -32.45 -12.08
C ASP A 40 109.33 -31.12 -12.18
N CYS A 41 109.53 -30.23 -11.19
CA CYS A 41 109.63 -28.76 -11.29
C CYS A 41 109.17 -28.06 -9.99
N LEU A 42 110.18 -27.70 -9.18
CA LEU A 42 110.09 -26.74 -8.07
C LEU A 42 109.85 -25.31 -8.60
N VAL A 43 108.61 -25.00 -9.02
CA VAL A 43 108.10 -23.60 -9.14
C VAL A 43 106.58 -23.48 -8.78
N GLY A 44 105.84 -24.57 -8.56
CA GLY A 44 104.36 -24.55 -8.53
C GLY A 44 103.65 -24.25 -7.21
N ALA A 45 104.34 -23.84 -6.13
CA ALA A 45 103.66 -23.59 -4.85
C ALA A 45 102.77 -22.33 -4.90
N GLU A 46 103.24 -21.25 -5.53
CA GLU A 46 102.43 -20.02 -5.69
C GLU A 46 101.23 -20.23 -6.61
N ALA A 47 101.39 -20.94 -7.73
CA ALA A 47 100.30 -21.26 -8.66
C ALA A 47 99.22 -22.18 -8.02
N ALA A 48 99.60 -23.10 -7.14
CA ALA A 48 98.66 -23.93 -6.38
C ALA A 48 97.87 -23.10 -5.34
N TRP A 49 98.51 -22.12 -4.68
CA TRP A 49 97.81 -21.22 -3.76
C TRP A 49 96.91 -20.22 -4.48
N GLU A 50 97.30 -19.77 -5.68
CA GLU A 50 96.47 -18.91 -6.54
C GLU A 50 95.24 -19.64 -7.09
N THR A 51 95.37 -20.89 -7.53
CA THR A 51 94.23 -21.71 -7.98
C THR A 51 93.27 -22.03 -6.83
N VAL A 52 93.78 -22.36 -5.64
CA VAL A 52 92.94 -22.52 -4.43
C VAL A 52 92.28 -21.19 -4.03
N GLY A 53 92.98 -20.06 -4.18
CA GLY A 53 92.44 -18.73 -3.93
C GLY A 53 91.35 -18.32 -4.92
N LEU A 54 91.47 -18.72 -6.19
CA LEU A 54 90.46 -18.51 -7.24
C LEU A 54 89.24 -19.39 -6.99
N LEU A 55 89.44 -20.68 -6.67
CA LEU A 55 88.36 -21.61 -6.32
C LEU A 55 87.59 -21.15 -5.07
N LYS A 56 88.28 -20.67 -4.03
CA LYS A 56 87.62 -20.08 -2.85
C LYS A 56 86.83 -18.82 -3.20
N ARG A 57 87.32 -17.99 -4.11
CA ARG A 57 86.58 -16.80 -4.59
C ARG A 57 85.35 -17.20 -5.40
N GLN A 58 85.48 -18.16 -6.31
CA GLN A 58 84.37 -18.70 -7.10
C GLN A 58 83.32 -19.38 -6.21
N GLN A 59 83.77 -20.12 -5.18
CA GLN A 59 82.87 -20.72 -4.20
C GLN A 59 82.13 -19.66 -3.40
N ARG A 60 82.81 -18.63 -2.89
CA ARG A 60 82.15 -17.50 -2.19
C ARG A 60 81.16 -16.75 -3.09
N GLN A 61 81.50 -16.58 -4.37
CA GLN A 61 80.58 -15.96 -5.34
C GLN A 61 79.35 -16.83 -5.59
N ARG A 62 79.52 -18.15 -5.71
CA ARG A 62 78.40 -19.10 -5.83
C ARG A 62 77.54 -19.10 -4.57
N GLU A 63 78.15 -19.15 -3.38
CA GLU A 63 77.46 -19.05 -2.10
C GLU A 63 76.65 -17.76 -1.99
N ALA A 64 77.24 -16.61 -2.38
CA ALA A 64 76.54 -15.32 -2.39
C ALA A 64 75.40 -15.28 -3.41
N ALA A 65 75.58 -15.89 -4.59
CA ALA A 65 74.52 -16.00 -5.59
C ALA A 65 73.36 -16.87 -5.08
N TRP A 66 73.67 -18.03 -4.47
CA TRP A 66 72.68 -18.89 -3.84
C TRP A 66 71.93 -18.17 -2.72
N GLN A 67 72.64 -17.45 -1.84
CA GLN A 67 72.03 -16.63 -0.79
C GLN A 67 71.03 -15.62 -1.36
N ARG A 68 71.40 -14.88 -2.41
CA ARG A 68 70.47 -13.95 -3.09
C ARG A 68 69.25 -14.64 -3.67
N THR A 69 69.42 -15.83 -4.27
CA THR A 69 68.27 -16.58 -4.79
C THR A 69 67.35 -17.08 -3.69
N VAL A 70 67.90 -17.51 -2.55
CA VAL A 70 67.12 -17.92 -1.38
C VAL A 70 66.37 -16.72 -0.81
N GLU A 71 67.04 -15.58 -0.62
CA GLU A 71 66.39 -14.34 -0.16
C GLU A 71 65.27 -13.88 -1.09
N ALA A 72 65.47 -13.94 -2.41
CA ALA A 72 64.43 -13.60 -3.39
C ALA A 72 63.24 -14.56 -3.35
N LYS A 73 63.48 -15.86 -3.14
CA LYS A 73 62.42 -16.87 -2.98
C LYS A 73 61.68 -16.70 -1.66
N ASP A 74 62.40 -16.39 -0.58
CA ASP A 74 61.80 -16.09 0.73
C ASP A 74 60.90 -14.86 0.67
N GLU A 75 61.33 -13.81 -0.04
CA GLU A 75 60.50 -12.62 -0.24
C GLU A 75 59.26 -12.93 -1.10
N ALA A 76 59.42 -13.71 -2.18
CA ALA A 76 58.28 -14.17 -2.97
C ALA A 76 57.29 -15.02 -2.13
N LEU A 77 57.80 -15.89 -1.25
CA LEU A 77 56.98 -16.68 -0.34
C LEU A 77 56.25 -15.80 0.68
N ARG A 78 56.89 -14.74 1.22
CA ARG A 78 56.21 -13.77 2.11
C ARG A 78 55.07 -13.07 1.39
N VAL A 79 55.29 -12.60 0.16
CA VAL A 79 54.26 -11.94 -0.65
C VAL A 79 53.10 -12.88 -0.94
N LEU A 80 53.37 -14.14 -1.29
CA LEU A 80 52.33 -15.14 -1.53
C LEU A 80 51.54 -15.47 -0.25
N ARG A 81 52.20 -15.63 0.89
CA ARG A 81 51.54 -15.84 2.19
C ARG A 81 50.62 -14.66 2.55
N ALA A 82 51.10 -13.43 2.41
CA ALA A 82 50.30 -12.23 2.64
C ALA A 82 49.07 -12.16 1.71
N ARG A 83 49.20 -12.62 0.45
CA ARG A 83 48.07 -12.68 -0.48
C ARG A 83 47.06 -13.77 -0.09
N VAL A 84 47.52 -14.93 0.35
CA VAL A 84 46.65 -16.02 0.85
C VAL A 84 45.88 -15.54 2.08
N GLU A 85 46.55 -14.94 3.07
CA GLU A 85 45.89 -14.37 4.25
C GLU A 85 44.85 -13.30 3.87
N SER A 86 45.17 -12.43 2.90
CA SER A 86 44.20 -11.45 2.39
C SER A 86 42.95 -12.12 1.81
N LEU A 87 43.13 -13.15 0.97
CA LEU A 87 42.01 -13.87 0.35
C LEU A 87 41.19 -14.66 1.39
N GLU A 88 41.84 -15.24 2.39
CA GLU A 88 41.16 -15.90 3.51
C GLU A 88 40.29 -14.92 4.30
N THR A 89 40.81 -13.70 4.59
CA THR A 89 40.02 -12.67 5.26
C THR A 89 38.85 -12.16 4.40
N GLU A 90 39.02 -12.05 3.08
CA GLU A 90 37.94 -11.68 2.17
C GLU A 90 36.87 -12.77 2.08
N SER A 91 37.28 -14.04 2.00
CA SER A 91 36.37 -15.20 2.01
C SER A 91 35.58 -15.28 3.33
N ALA A 92 36.25 -15.08 4.47
CA ALA A 92 35.59 -15.04 5.78
C ALA A 92 34.57 -13.90 5.88
N ARG A 93 34.89 -12.71 5.34
CA ARG A 93 33.95 -11.58 5.28
C ARG A 93 32.74 -11.88 4.39
N LEU A 94 32.94 -12.53 3.25
CA LEU A 94 31.84 -12.92 2.36
C LEU A 94 30.94 -13.95 3.03
N ARG A 95 31.50 -14.97 3.70
CA ARG A 95 30.72 -15.97 4.46
C ARG A 95 29.88 -15.34 5.57
N SER A 96 30.49 -14.45 6.37
CA SER A 96 29.75 -13.73 7.43
C SER A 96 28.64 -12.85 6.85
N ARG A 97 28.85 -12.27 5.66
CA ARG A 97 27.80 -11.49 4.99
C ARG A 97 26.67 -12.37 4.47
N THR A 98 26.97 -13.52 3.87
CA THR A 98 25.93 -14.45 3.40
C THR A 98 25.14 -15.03 4.56
N GLU A 99 25.80 -15.41 5.67
CA GLU A 99 25.13 -15.86 6.90
C GLU A 99 24.19 -14.78 7.45
N GLY A 100 24.62 -13.52 7.49
CA GLY A 100 23.77 -12.41 7.92
C GLY A 100 22.64 -12.06 6.96
N GLU A 101 22.79 -12.32 5.66
CA GLU A 101 21.72 -12.18 4.66
C GLU A 101 20.70 -13.33 4.78
N ASP A 102 21.15 -14.55 5.03
CA ASP A 102 20.30 -15.72 5.26
C ASP A 102 19.49 -15.61 6.56
N GLU A 103 20.11 -15.12 7.65
CA GLU A 103 19.42 -14.84 8.92
C GLU A 103 18.29 -13.80 8.74
N ARG A 104 18.54 -12.76 7.94
CA ARG A 104 17.52 -11.74 7.62
C ARG A 104 16.41 -12.32 6.76
N ALA A 105 16.74 -13.08 5.72
CA ALA A 105 15.75 -13.73 4.87
C ALA A 105 14.86 -14.70 5.68
N LEU A 106 15.44 -15.43 6.63
CA LEU A 106 14.70 -16.31 7.53
C LEU A 106 13.81 -15.52 8.51
N ALA A 107 14.30 -14.40 9.05
CA ALA A 107 13.49 -13.52 9.90
C ALA A 107 12.29 -12.95 9.14
N ASP A 108 12.49 -12.47 7.90
CA ASP A 108 11.44 -11.94 7.03
C ASP A 108 10.42 -13.04 6.64
N ALA A 109 10.88 -14.27 6.40
CA ALA A 109 10.02 -15.42 6.13
C ALA A 109 9.16 -15.80 7.35
N LEU A 110 9.71 -15.71 8.56
CA LEU A 110 8.96 -15.96 9.80
C LEU A 110 7.96 -14.84 10.09
N GLU A 111 8.31 -13.58 9.82
CA GLU A 111 7.41 -12.45 9.97
C GLU A 111 6.25 -12.51 8.97
N SER A 112 6.52 -12.78 7.70
CA SER A 112 5.48 -12.96 6.68
C SER A 112 4.55 -14.12 7.01
N ARG A 113 5.06 -15.24 7.54
CA ARG A 113 4.22 -16.34 8.04
C ARG A 113 3.32 -15.91 9.19
N ARG A 114 3.84 -15.17 10.19
CA ARG A 114 3.02 -14.64 11.30
C ARG A 114 1.93 -13.69 10.80
N ASN A 115 2.25 -12.85 9.82
CA ASN A 115 1.28 -11.94 9.21
C ASN A 115 0.19 -12.69 8.45
N LEU A 116 0.53 -13.78 7.73
CA LEU A 116 -0.45 -14.65 7.07
C LEU A 116 -1.34 -15.38 8.08
N GLU A 117 -0.78 -15.91 9.16
CA GLU A 117 -1.55 -16.55 10.24
C GLU A 117 -2.49 -15.56 10.94
N ALA A 118 -2.05 -14.31 11.14
CA ALA A 118 -2.90 -13.24 11.69
C ALA A 118 -4.03 -12.86 10.70
N ALA A 119 -3.71 -12.71 9.41
CA ALA A 119 -4.69 -12.42 8.38
C ALA A 119 -5.75 -13.54 8.27
N GLN A 120 -5.33 -14.80 8.32
CA GLN A 120 -6.22 -15.95 8.31
C GLN A 120 -7.17 -15.93 9.51
N LYS A 121 -6.67 -15.70 10.73
CA LYS A 121 -7.52 -15.53 11.92
C LYS A 121 -8.55 -14.40 11.78
N THR A 122 -8.16 -13.28 11.18
CA THR A 122 -9.11 -12.18 10.94
C THR A 122 -10.18 -12.53 9.91
N LEU A 123 -9.84 -13.35 8.91
CA LEU A 123 -10.77 -13.84 7.90
C LEU A 123 -11.76 -14.82 8.53
N ASP A 124 -11.28 -15.77 9.34
CA ASP A 124 -12.12 -16.73 10.06
C ASP A 124 -13.10 -16.02 11.00
N LEU A 125 -12.65 -14.98 11.72
CA LEU A 125 -13.53 -14.15 12.56
C LEU A 125 -14.60 -13.41 11.75
N ARG A 126 -14.30 -12.96 10.53
CA ARG A 126 -15.29 -12.32 9.64
C ARG A 126 -16.30 -13.34 9.12
N GLN A 127 -15.86 -14.54 8.76
CA GLN A 127 -16.75 -15.61 8.34
C GLN A 127 -17.72 -15.99 9.47
N ALA A 128 -17.22 -16.16 10.69
CA ALA A 128 -18.06 -16.44 11.86
C ALA A 128 -19.12 -15.34 12.10
N ARG A 129 -18.74 -14.06 12.01
CA ARG A 129 -19.70 -12.94 12.11
C ARG A 129 -20.74 -12.97 11.00
N HIS A 130 -20.35 -13.26 9.76
CA HIS A 130 -21.30 -13.38 8.66
C HIS A 130 -22.26 -14.57 8.82
N GLU A 131 -21.81 -15.67 9.41
CA GLU A 131 -22.68 -16.80 9.75
C GLU A 131 -23.68 -16.43 10.86
N GLU A 132 -23.24 -15.69 11.88
CA GLU A 132 -24.13 -15.16 12.93
C GLU A 132 -25.18 -14.19 12.35
N GLU A 133 -24.75 -13.26 11.49
CA GLU A 133 -25.65 -12.33 10.78
C GLU A 133 -26.68 -13.09 9.94
N ARG A 134 -26.25 -14.13 9.22
CA ARG A 134 -27.17 -14.98 8.43
C ARG A 134 -28.20 -15.67 9.31
N ARG A 135 -27.80 -16.24 10.44
CA ARG A 135 -28.73 -16.88 11.39
C ARG A 135 -29.75 -15.89 11.93
N ILE A 136 -29.32 -14.69 12.32
CA ILE A 136 -30.22 -13.63 12.80
C ILE A 136 -31.23 -13.23 11.71
N LEU A 137 -30.78 -13.11 10.46
CA LEU A 137 -31.67 -12.79 9.34
C LEU A 137 -32.65 -13.92 9.02
N GLU A 138 -32.23 -15.18 9.09
CA GLU A 138 -33.10 -16.35 8.93
C GLU A 138 -34.18 -16.41 10.03
N GLU A 139 -33.80 -16.18 11.28
CA GLU A 139 -34.73 -16.08 12.41
C GLU A 139 -35.71 -14.91 12.22
N ALA A 140 -35.23 -13.74 11.78
CA ALA A 140 -36.09 -12.58 11.50
C ALA A 140 -37.09 -12.87 10.36
N LEU A 141 -36.64 -13.54 9.29
CA LEU A 141 -37.52 -13.96 8.18
C LEU A 141 -38.57 -14.97 8.63
N GLN A 142 -38.20 -15.93 9.48
CA GLN A 142 -39.14 -16.90 10.03
C GLN A 142 -40.19 -16.23 10.93
N ASN A 143 -39.77 -15.31 11.81
CA ASN A 143 -40.67 -14.49 12.61
C ASN A 143 -41.65 -13.66 11.77
N LEU A 144 -41.18 -13.09 10.64
CA LEU A 144 -42.05 -12.35 9.72
C LEU A 144 -43.05 -13.27 9.01
N ARG A 145 -42.62 -14.47 8.60
CA ARG A 145 -43.52 -15.48 8.00
C ARG A 145 -44.60 -15.90 8.99
N GLU A 146 -44.26 -16.13 10.25
CA GLU A 146 -45.24 -16.46 11.31
C GLU A 146 -46.23 -15.31 11.55
N ARG A 147 -45.76 -14.06 11.59
CA ARG A 147 -46.64 -12.88 11.71
C ARG A 147 -47.59 -12.74 10.53
N LEU A 148 -47.10 -12.93 9.30
CA LEU A 148 -47.94 -12.91 8.11
C LEU A 148 -48.97 -14.06 8.10
N ALA A 149 -48.57 -15.26 8.55
CA ALA A 149 -49.49 -16.38 8.72
C ALA A 149 -50.57 -16.07 9.77
N ALA A 150 -50.21 -15.43 10.88
CA ALA A 150 -51.15 -15.02 11.92
C ALA A 150 -52.13 -13.94 11.42
N GLU A 151 -51.65 -12.91 10.71
CA GLU A 151 -52.52 -11.87 10.15
C GLU A 151 -53.45 -12.40 9.06
N THR A 152 -52.96 -13.28 8.19
CA THR A 152 -53.82 -13.93 7.17
C THR A 152 -54.89 -14.83 7.81
N ALA A 153 -54.57 -15.52 8.92
CA ALA A 153 -55.56 -16.27 9.69
C ALA A 153 -56.60 -15.36 10.36
N ARG A 154 -56.20 -14.21 10.91
CA ARG A 154 -57.12 -13.20 11.46
C ARG A 154 -58.07 -12.64 10.39
N ALA A 155 -57.53 -12.32 9.20
CA ALA A 155 -58.33 -11.85 8.08
C ALA A 155 -59.38 -12.89 7.66
N ARG A 156 -58.99 -14.16 7.49
CA ARG A 156 -59.93 -15.26 7.17
C ARG A 156 -61.01 -15.44 8.23
N ALA A 157 -60.66 -15.36 9.51
CA ALA A 157 -61.63 -15.46 10.60
C ALA A 157 -62.62 -14.28 10.59
N SER A 158 -62.17 -13.07 10.23
CA SER A 158 -63.05 -11.90 10.10
C SER A 158 -64.01 -12.04 8.91
N GLU A 159 -63.55 -12.59 7.79
CA GLU A 159 -64.36 -12.86 6.60
C GLU A 159 -65.44 -13.91 6.89
N GLN A 160 -65.10 -14.98 7.60
CA GLN A 160 -66.09 -15.98 8.05
C GLN A 160 -67.16 -15.39 8.98
N ARG A 161 -66.77 -14.52 9.93
CA ARG A 161 -67.74 -13.83 10.79
C ARG A 161 -68.66 -12.92 10.00
N TRP A 162 -68.13 -12.26 8.96
CA TRP A 162 -68.91 -11.40 8.09
C TRP A 162 -69.91 -12.23 7.27
N GLN A 163 -69.48 -13.33 6.66
CA GLN A 163 -70.36 -14.27 5.95
C GLN A 163 -71.46 -14.83 6.86
N ALA A 164 -71.15 -15.17 8.11
CA ALA A 164 -72.15 -15.62 9.07
C ALA A 164 -73.21 -14.55 9.39
N ARG A 165 -72.80 -13.28 9.54
CA ARG A 165 -73.72 -12.16 9.74
C ARG A 165 -74.58 -11.92 8.50
N GLU A 166 -73.98 -11.96 7.32
CA GLU A 166 -74.71 -11.82 6.05
C GLU A 166 -75.77 -12.92 5.90
N GLN A 167 -75.42 -14.17 6.20
CA GLN A 167 -76.39 -15.27 6.23
C GLN A 167 -77.52 -15.04 7.24
N GLN A 168 -77.21 -14.53 8.43
CA GLN A 168 -78.22 -14.18 9.43
C GLN A 168 -79.17 -13.09 8.90
N HIS A 169 -78.65 -12.02 8.30
CA HIS A 169 -79.47 -10.96 7.72
C HIS A 169 -80.36 -11.47 6.58
N ILE A 170 -79.89 -12.43 5.78
CA ILE A 170 -80.71 -13.08 4.75
C ILE A 170 -81.87 -13.88 5.37
N ILE A 171 -81.63 -14.57 6.50
CA ILE A 171 -82.69 -15.30 7.23
C ILE A 171 -83.70 -14.30 7.80
N ASP A 172 -83.23 -13.26 8.50
CA ASP A 172 -84.09 -12.24 9.11
C ASP A 172 -84.95 -11.52 8.04
N LEU A 173 -84.39 -11.22 6.87
CA LEU A 173 -85.13 -10.65 5.74
C LEU A 173 -86.24 -11.58 5.23
N LYS A 174 -85.97 -12.89 5.15
CA LYS A 174 -86.99 -13.89 4.77
C LYS A 174 -88.08 -13.98 5.84
N GLU A 175 -87.73 -13.97 7.13
CA GLU A 175 -88.72 -13.96 8.21
C GLU A 175 -89.60 -12.71 8.13
N LEU A 176 -89.00 -11.53 7.92
CA LEU A 176 -89.74 -10.28 7.71
C LEU A 176 -90.68 -10.35 6.50
N GLN A 177 -90.24 -10.92 5.38
CA GLN A 177 -91.12 -11.16 4.22
C GLN A 177 -92.30 -12.06 4.58
N THR A 178 -92.08 -13.16 5.31
CA THR A 178 -93.19 -14.03 5.74
C THR A 178 -94.14 -13.35 6.74
N LEU A 179 -93.64 -12.45 7.59
CA LEU A 179 -94.46 -11.66 8.50
C LEU A 179 -95.31 -10.62 7.75
N VAL A 180 -94.74 -10.00 6.71
CA VAL A 180 -95.47 -9.10 5.81
C VAL A 180 -96.57 -9.88 5.09
N GLU A 181 -96.27 -11.03 4.49
CA GLU A 181 -97.28 -11.88 3.82
C GLU A 181 -98.38 -12.36 4.79
N ARG A 182 -98.02 -12.68 6.04
CA ARG A 182 -99.01 -13.03 7.09
C ARG A 182 -99.88 -11.84 7.48
N ARG A 183 -99.30 -10.64 7.58
CA ARG A 183 -100.05 -9.41 7.84
C ARG A 183 -100.94 -9.03 6.66
N GLU A 184 -100.48 -9.18 5.42
CA GLU A 184 -101.25 -8.96 4.20
C GLU A 184 -102.46 -9.91 4.11
N LYS A 185 -102.27 -11.19 4.50
CA LYS A 185 -103.37 -12.15 4.64
C LYS A 185 -104.33 -11.81 5.78
N GLN A 186 -103.86 -11.20 6.88
CA GLN A 186 -104.72 -10.71 7.96
C GLN A 186 -105.46 -9.41 7.61
N THR A 187 -104.89 -8.57 6.74
CA THR A 187 -105.56 -7.33 6.26
C THR A 187 -106.72 -7.59 5.29
N GLY A 188 -106.89 -8.81 4.79
CA GLY A 188 -108.09 -9.22 4.06
C GLY A 188 -109.35 -9.41 4.92
N LEU A 189 -109.24 -9.34 6.26
CA LEU A 189 -110.36 -9.63 7.19
C LEU A 189 -110.78 -8.46 8.10
N SER A 190 -110.26 -7.24 7.97
CA SER A 190 -110.67 -6.13 8.85
C SER A 190 -110.65 -4.75 8.20
N GLU A 191 -111.69 -4.45 7.41
CA GLU A 191 -111.93 -3.13 6.81
C GLU A 191 -112.21 -1.99 7.81
N GLN A 192 -112.24 -2.23 9.12
CA GLN A 192 -112.50 -1.18 10.13
C GLN A 192 -111.23 -0.64 10.83
N ALA A 193 -110.03 -1.13 10.51
CA ALA A 193 -108.75 -0.63 11.07
C ALA A 193 -108.02 0.40 10.17
N ALA A 194 -108.68 0.90 9.11
CA ALA A 194 -108.09 1.76 8.07
C ALA A 194 -107.45 3.07 8.56
N ARG A 195 -107.77 3.54 9.78
CA ARG A 195 -107.18 4.76 10.36
C ARG A 195 -105.95 4.52 11.25
N ALA A 196 -105.74 3.30 11.76
CA ALA A 196 -104.50 2.91 12.44
C ALA A 196 -103.42 2.45 11.45
N HIS A 197 -103.83 1.98 10.26
CA HIS A 197 -102.92 1.53 9.21
C HIS A 197 -102.11 2.63 8.55
N GLN A 198 -102.57 3.88 8.52
CA GLN A 198 -101.77 5.00 7.97
C GLN A 198 -100.56 5.35 8.86
N ALA A 199 -100.72 5.25 10.18
CA ALA A 199 -99.61 5.47 11.12
C ALA A 199 -98.60 4.30 11.10
N GLY A 200 -99.09 3.05 11.08
CA GLY A 200 -98.22 1.87 10.96
C GLY A 200 -97.54 1.74 9.59
N LEU A 201 -98.18 2.20 8.50
CA LEU A 201 -97.55 2.28 7.17
C LEU A 201 -96.45 3.35 7.15
N ALA A 202 -96.65 4.49 7.80
CA ALA A 202 -95.61 5.52 7.90
C ALA A 202 -94.40 5.03 8.72
N GLU A 203 -94.64 4.32 9.82
CA GLU A 203 -93.58 3.76 10.66
C GLU A 203 -92.82 2.61 9.97
N ALA A 204 -93.53 1.72 9.28
CA ALA A 204 -92.92 0.65 8.48
C ALA A 204 -92.15 1.23 7.28
N LYS A 205 -92.65 2.31 6.65
CA LYS A 205 -91.95 2.99 5.56
C LYS A 205 -90.68 3.69 6.05
N ASN A 206 -90.72 4.34 7.22
CA ASN A 206 -89.52 4.91 7.84
C ASN A 206 -88.51 3.83 8.25
N ALA A 207 -88.96 2.69 8.77
CA ALA A 207 -88.08 1.56 9.09
C ALA A 207 -87.41 0.99 7.83
N LEU A 208 -88.16 0.85 6.73
CA LEU A 208 -87.63 0.41 5.44
C LEU A 208 -86.69 1.42 4.81
N GLU A 209 -86.99 2.72 4.89
CA GLU A 209 -86.11 3.78 4.39
C GLU A 209 -84.80 3.81 5.19
N LYS A 210 -84.85 3.55 6.50
CA LYS A 210 -83.67 3.47 7.36
C LYS A 210 -82.82 2.23 7.06
N THR A 211 -83.41 1.04 6.93
CA THR A 211 -82.65 -0.17 6.58
C THR A 211 -82.11 -0.11 5.16
N LEU A 212 -82.85 0.49 4.21
CA LEU A 212 -82.35 0.75 2.87
C LEU A 212 -81.17 1.75 2.89
N ALA A 213 -81.25 2.80 3.69
CA ALA A 213 -80.16 3.76 3.84
C ALA A 213 -78.91 3.12 4.47
N GLU A 214 -79.08 2.25 5.47
CA GLU A 214 -77.99 1.49 6.10
C GLU A 214 -77.35 0.51 5.10
N LEU A 215 -78.14 -0.25 4.34
CA LEU A 215 -77.63 -1.15 3.29
C LEU A 215 -76.91 -0.41 2.16
N LEU A 216 -77.40 0.77 1.75
CA LEU A 216 -76.72 1.59 0.75
C LEU A 216 -75.41 2.18 1.29
N LEU A 217 -75.35 2.52 2.58
CA LEU A 217 -74.14 2.96 3.24
C LEU A 217 -73.10 1.83 3.34
N GLU A 218 -73.52 0.63 3.75
CA GLU A 218 -72.67 -0.56 3.81
C GLU A 218 -72.15 -0.95 2.43
N ARG A 219 -73.00 -0.90 1.39
CA ARG A 219 -72.56 -1.15 0.01
C ARG A 219 -71.49 -0.15 -0.44
N ARG A 220 -71.66 1.14 -0.14
CA ARG A 220 -70.64 2.17 -0.43
C ARG A 220 -69.35 1.94 0.37
N GLN A 221 -69.44 1.48 1.61
CA GLN A 221 -68.25 1.15 2.42
C GLN A 221 -67.54 -0.08 1.86
N SER A 222 -68.27 -1.10 1.44
CA SER A 222 -67.73 -2.29 0.78
C SER A 222 -67.05 -1.94 -0.55
N GLU A 223 -67.69 -1.12 -1.39
CA GLU A 223 -67.10 -0.64 -2.65
C GLU A 223 -65.80 0.16 -2.40
N ARG A 224 -65.74 0.97 -1.34
CA ARG A 224 -64.50 1.66 -0.93
C ARG A 224 -63.42 0.68 -0.46
N ALA A 225 -63.76 -0.27 0.40
CA ALA A 225 -62.82 -1.27 0.89
C ALA A 225 -62.28 -2.17 -0.24
N HIS A 226 -63.14 -2.53 -1.20
CA HIS A 226 -62.73 -3.23 -2.42
C HIS A 226 -61.79 -2.36 -3.28
N GLY A 227 -62.10 -1.08 -3.48
CA GLY A 227 -61.23 -0.15 -4.18
C GLY A 227 -59.85 0.02 -3.52
N GLU A 228 -59.81 0.11 -2.18
CA GLU A 228 -58.56 0.16 -1.41
C GLU A 228 -57.76 -1.15 -1.53
N ARG A 229 -58.42 -2.30 -1.49
CA ARG A 229 -57.80 -3.62 -1.68
C ARG A 229 -57.21 -3.76 -3.08
N GLU A 230 -57.94 -3.36 -4.11
CA GLU A 230 -57.44 -3.37 -5.49
C GLU A 230 -56.24 -2.41 -5.67
N ALA A 231 -56.28 -1.22 -5.06
CA ALA A 231 -55.16 -0.29 -5.07
C ALA A 231 -53.93 -0.86 -4.35
N ALA A 232 -54.12 -1.57 -3.24
CA ALA A 232 -53.04 -2.25 -2.53
C ALA A 232 -52.44 -3.39 -3.36
N LEU A 233 -53.27 -4.20 -4.04
CA LEU A 233 -52.81 -5.26 -4.94
C LEU A 233 -52.00 -4.71 -6.12
N LYS A 234 -52.44 -3.60 -6.73
CA LYS A 234 -51.66 -2.93 -7.80
C LYS A 234 -50.29 -2.47 -7.29
N LYS A 235 -50.21 -1.92 -6.08
CA LYS A 235 -48.91 -1.56 -5.48
C LYS A 235 -48.02 -2.77 -5.21
N VAL A 236 -48.59 -3.90 -4.78
CA VAL A 236 -47.83 -5.15 -4.60
C VAL A 236 -47.30 -5.66 -5.94
N GLU A 237 -48.09 -5.60 -7.01
CA GLU A 237 -47.65 -5.96 -8.36
C GLU A 237 -46.55 -5.02 -8.90
N GLU A 238 -46.65 -3.71 -8.64
CA GLU A 238 -45.60 -2.73 -8.97
C GLU A 238 -44.30 -3.02 -8.22
N LEU A 239 -44.38 -3.29 -6.91
CA LEU A 239 -43.22 -3.66 -6.09
C LEU A 239 -42.60 -4.98 -6.56
N GLN A 240 -43.42 -5.96 -6.94
CA GLN A 240 -42.93 -7.23 -7.46
C GLN A 240 -42.18 -7.03 -8.78
N LYS A 241 -42.72 -6.21 -9.69
CA LYS A 241 -42.01 -5.83 -10.94
C LYS A 241 -40.69 -5.11 -10.67
N HIS A 242 -40.64 -4.21 -9.69
CA HIS A 242 -39.39 -3.55 -9.29
C HIS A 242 -38.37 -4.52 -8.68
N VAL A 243 -38.82 -5.49 -7.89
CA VAL A 243 -37.94 -6.54 -7.33
C VAL A 243 -37.38 -7.43 -8.45
N ASP A 244 -38.21 -7.82 -9.41
CA ASP A 244 -37.77 -8.62 -10.57
C ASP A 244 -36.82 -7.83 -11.47
N GLU A 245 -37.03 -6.52 -11.65
CA GLU A 245 -36.12 -5.64 -12.38
C GLU A 245 -34.76 -5.53 -11.66
N LEU A 246 -34.77 -5.33 -10.34
CA LEU A 246 -33.55 -5.31 -9.52
C LEU A 246 -32.82 -6.67 -9.53
N SER A 247 -33.54 -7.79 -9.49
CA SER A 247 -32.91 -9.11 -9.58
C SER A 247 -32.24 -9.32 -10.92
N ARG A 248 -32.86 -8.84 -12.01
CA ARG A 248 -32.29 -8.89 -13.36
C ARG A 248 -31.01 -8.04 -13.46
N ILE A 249 -31.05 -6.79 -12.97
CA ILE A 249 -29.87 -5.92 -12.91
C ILE A 249 -28.75 -6.60 -12.11
N TRP A 250 -29.07 -7.22 -10.98
CA TRP A 250 -28.08 -7.88 -10.14
C TRP A 250 -27.49 -9.15 -10.79
N GLU A 251 -28.26 -9.86 -11.61
CA GLU A 251 -27.76 -10.97 -12.43
C GLU A 251 -26.86 -10.49 -13.57
N GLU A 252 -27.22 -9.39 -14.23
CA GLU A 252 -26.40 -8.72 -15.25
C GLU A 252 -25.06 -8.25 -14.64
N GLU A 253 -25.09 -7.62 -13.46
CA GLU A 253 -23.86 -7.24 -12.74
C GLU A 253 -23.03 -8.47 -12.37
N ARG A 254 -23.62 -9.53 -11.82
CA ARG A 254 -22.89 -10.76 -11.50
C ARG A 254 -22.26 -11.40 -12.74
N ALA A 255 -22.91 -11.33 -13.90
CA ALA A 255 -22.33 -11.79 -15.16
C ALA A 255 -21.11 -10.92 -15.56
N GLN A 256 -21.24 -9.60 -15.49
CA GLN A 256 -20.11 -8.67 -15.75
C GLN A 256 -18.93 -8.93 -14.81
N TRP A 257 -19.20 -9.18 -13.52
CA TRP A 257 -18.15 -9.52 -12.55
C TRP A 257 -17.46 -10.85 -12.87
N ARG A 258 -18.18 -11.86 -13.33
CA ARG A 258 -17.58 -13.13 -13.78
C ARG A 258 -16.68 -12.91 -15.00
N GLU A 259 -17.15 -12.14 -15.99
CA GLU A 259 -16.33 -11.81 -17.16
C GLU A 259 -15.08 -11.02 -16.81
N LEU A 260 -15.19 -10.02 -15.92
CA LEU A 260 -14.03 -9.27 -15.43
C LEU A 260 -13.06 -10.17 -14.67
N TRP A 261 -13.58 -11.05 -13.82
CA TRP A 261 -12.77 -12.02 -13.08
C TRP A 261 -12.04 -12.99 -14.01
N ASP A 262 -12.69 -13.50 -15.06
CA ASP A 262 -12.07 -14.40 -16.02
C ASP A 262 -11.02 -13.68 -16.89
N ARG A 263 -11.24 -12.40 -17.22
CA ARG A 263 -10.22 -11.55 -17.88
C ARG A 263 -9.01 -11.31 -16.98
N GLU A 264 -9.23 -10.98 -15.71
CA GLU A 264 -8.12 -10.81 -14.77
C GLU A 264 -7.40 -12.13 -14.54
N ARG A 265 -8.12 -13.23 -14.34
CA ARG A 265 -7.55 -14.57 -14.15
C ARG A 265 -6.72 -15.01 -15.35
N SER A 266 -7.20 -14.81 -16.58
CA SER A 266 -6.41 -15.10 -17.78
C SER A 266 -5.17 -14.19 -17.89
N GLY A 267 -5.26 -12.92 -17.48
CA GLY A 267 -4.10 -12.04 -17.33
C GLY A 267 -3.07 -12.57 -16.32
N TRP A 268 -3.53 -13.02 -15.15
CA TRP A 268 -2.68 -13.65 -14.13
C TRP A 268 -2.05 -14.96 -14.60
N GLU A 269 -2.80 -15.81 -15.31
CA GLU A 269 -2.29 -17.05 -15.88
C GLU A 269 -1.24 -16.77 -16.95
N THR A 270 -1.41 -15.72 -17.75
CA THR A 270 -0.42 -15.27 -18.74
C THR A 270 0.85 -14.77 -18.06
N GLN A 271 0.73 -13.89 -17.06
CA GLN A 271 1.89 -13.41 -16.28
C GLN A 271 2.62 -14.55 -15.56
N ARG A 272 1.88 -15.54 -15.07
CA ARG A 272 2.47 -16.72 -14.43
C ARG A 272 3.25 -17.58 -15.44
N GLN A 273 2.75 -17.71 -16.67
CA GLN A 273 3.47 -18.40 -17.74
C GLN A 273 4.73 -17.62 -18.17
N GLU A 274 4.64 -16.30 -18.30
CA GLU A 274 5.81 -15.44 -18.60
C GLU A 274 6.87 -15.55 -17.51
N LEU A 275 6.46 -15.55 -16.23
CA LEU A 275 7.38 -15.72 -15.11
C LEU A 275 8.02 -17.11 -15.08
N ALA A 276 7.26 -18.17 -15.39
CA ALA A 276 7.81 -19.51 -15.52
C ALA A 276 8.81 -19.63 -16.67
N GLN A 277 8.54 -19.00 -17.82
CA GLN A 277 9.48 -18.93 -18.94
C GLN A 277 10.74 -18.14 -18.58
N TRP A 278 10.59 -17.03 -17.84
CA TRP A 278 11.72 -16.25 -17.36
C TRP A 278 12.58 -17.04 -16.37
N GLU A 279 11.97 -17.79 -15.44
CA GLU A 279 12.70 -18.69 -14.54
C GLU A 279 13.46 -19.78 -15.30
N GLU A 280 12.87 -20.35 -16.35
CA GLU A 280 13.54 -21.34 -17.19
C GLU A 280 14.71 -20.72 -17.97
N ASN A 281 14.53 -19.51 -18.53
CA ASN A 281 15.61 -18.77 -19.18
C ASN A 281 16.74 -18.46 -18.20
N LEU A 282 16.44 -18.04 -16.97
CA LEU A 282 17.45 -17.84 -15.94
C LEU A 282 18.19 -19.13 -15.57
N ARG A 283 17.50 -20.27 -15.52
CA ARG A 283 18.17 -21.57 -15.30
C ARG A 283 19.12 -21.89 -16.45
N ARG A 284 18.69 -21.69 -17.70
CA ARG A 284 19.54 -21.88 -18.89
C ARG A 284 20.73 -20.92 -18.91
N GLU A 285 20.54 -19.65 -18.54
CA GLU A 285 21.63 -18.67 -18.44
C GLU A 285 22.64 -19.06 -17.35
N ARG A 286 22.16 -19.55 -16.19
CA ARG A 286 23.06 -20.06 -15.15
C ARG A 286 23.83 -21.29 -15.61
N GLU A 287 23.17 -22.25 -16.26
CA GLU A 287 23.82 -23.44 -16.80
C GLU A 287 24.86 -23.08 -17.88
N ALA A 288 24.52 -22.15 -18.78
CA ALA A 288 25.44 -21.64 -19.79
C ALA A 288 26.65 -20.91 -19.16
N TRP A 289 26.41 -20.09 -18.14
CA TRP A 289 27.48 -19.42 -17.40
C TRP A 289 28.39 -20.41 -16.68
N HIS A 290 27.83 -21.45 -16.04
CA HIS A 290 28.63 -22.52 -15.44
C HIS A 290 29.43 -23.30 -16.49
N ALA A 291 28.88 -23.57 -17.66
CA ALA A 291 29.60 -24.20 -18.76
C ALA A 291 30.75 -23.32 -19.28
N GLU A 292 30.53 -22.00 -19.37
CA GLU A 292 31.57 -21.03 -19.73
C GLU A 292 32.67 -20.94 -18.65
N LEU A 293 32.28 -20.98 -17.38
CA LEU A 293 33.23 -21.02 -16.27
C LEU A 293 34.11 -22.29 -16.35
N GLN A 294 33.48 -23.46 -16.57
CA GLN A 294 34.19 -24.73 -16.72
C GLN A 294 35.11 -24.73 -17.95
N SER A 295 34.72 -24.08 -19.06
CA SER A 295 35.59 -23.98 -20.24
C SER A 295 36.79 -23.08 -19.98
N LYS A 296 36.59 -21.94 -19.28
CA LYS A 296 37.69 -21.07 -18.84
C LYS A 296 38.60 -21.78 -17.85
N GLU A 297 38.05 -22.54 -16.91
CA GLU A 297 38.83 -23.38 -15.98
C GLU A 297 39.67 -24.40 -16.73
N LYS A 298 39.11 -25.11 -17.73
CA LYS A 298 39.88 -26.01 -18.60
C LYS A 298 41.00 -25.29 -19.34
N VAL A 299 40.74 -24.12 -19.92
CA VAL A 299 41.78 -23.32 -20.59
C VAL A 299 42.85 -22.87 -19.60
N HIS A 300 42.48 -22.51 -18.37
CA HIS A 300 43.45 -22.19 -17.32
C HIS A 300 44.27 -23.43 -16.92
N LEU A 301 43.64 -24.60 -16.80
CA LEU A 301 44.32 -25.86 -16.54
C LEU A 301 45.30 -26.21 -17.67
N GLU A 302 44.88 -26.14 -18.93
CA GLU A 302 45.73 -26.32 -20.11
C GLU A 302 46.87 -25.30 -20.16
N LEU A 303 46.62 -24.03 -19.81
CA LEU A 303 47.66 -23.03 -19.72
C LEU A 303 48.65 -23.38 -18.61
N THR A 304 48.17 -23.79 -17.43
CA THR A 304 49.04 -24.22 -16.33
C THR A 304 49.82 -25.49 -16.66
N GLU A 305 49.24 -26.41 -17.42
CA GLU A 305 49.89 -27.62 -17.91
C GLU A 305 50.93 -27.28 -19.00
N SER A 306 50.61 -26.34 -19.90
CA SER A 306 51.58 -25.83 -20.88
C SER A 306 52.72 -25.07 -20.22
N LEU A 307 52.44 -24.33 -19.14
CA LEU A 307 53.44 -23.62 -18.35
C LEU A 307 54.28 -24.60 -17.54
N SER A 308 53.69 -25.63 -16.93
CA SER A 308 54.44 -26.66 -16.22
C SER A 308 55.28 -27.49 -17.18
N GLY A 309 54.74 -27.79 -18.37
CA GLY A 309 55.44 -28.40 -19.50
C GLY A 309 56.61 -27.55 -19.97
N LYS A 310 56.40 -26.26 -20.23
CA LYS A 310 57.47 -25.30 -20.57
C LYS A 310 58.46 -25.12 -19.42
N ILE A 311 58.04 -25.15 -18.17
CA ILE A 311 58.95 -25.12 -17.01
C ILE A 311 59.79 -26.39 -16.98
N ARG A 312 59.23 -27.55 -17.34
CA ARG A 312 59.95 -28.82 -17.44
C ARG A 312 60.89 -28.88 -18.65
N GLU A 313 60.48 -28.33 -19.78
CA GLU A 313 61.34 -28.18 -20.97
C GLU A 313 62.43 -27.12 -20.75
N THR A 314 62.12 -26.02 -20.06
CA THR A 314 63.11 -25.01 -19.66
C THR A 314 64.01 -25.53 -18.55
N SER A 315 63.56 -26.42 -17.67
CA SER A 315 64.44 -27.09 -16.70
C SER A 315 65.33 -28.11 -17.40
N GLN A 316 64.82 -28.88 -18.37
CA GLN A 316 65.64 -29.80 -19.17
C GLN A 316 66.60 -29.07 -20.11
N THR A 317 66.20 -27.93 -20.67
CA THR A 317 67.11 -27.08 -21.46
C THR A 317 68.05 -26.29 -20.57
N ALA A 318 67.68 -25.94 -19.34
CA ALA A 318 68.59 -25.40 -18.33
C ALA A 318 69.56 -26.46 -17.81
N GLU A 319 69.17 -27.73 -17.74
CA GLU A 319 70.10 -28.84 -17.48
C GLU A 319 71.04 -29.07 -18.67
N ARG A 320 70.55 -28.97 -19.91
CA ARG A 320 71.39 -28.99 -21.12
C ARG A 320 72.28 -27.77 -21.25
N MET A 321 71.80 -26.57 -20.90
CA MET A 321 72.57 -25.33 -20.86
C MET A 321 73.51 -25.31 -19.66
N SER A 322 73.19 -25.94 -18.53
CA SER A 322 74.10 -26.16 -17.42
C SER A 322 75.19 -27.17 -17.81
N GLY A 323 74.85 -28.19 -18.60
CA GLY A 323 75.81 -29.07 -19.26
C GLY A 323 76.70 -28.35 -20.29
N LEU A 324 76.15 -27.41 -21.06
CA LEU A 324 76.89 -26.60 -22.03
C LEU A 324 77.66 -25.44 -21.39
N LEU A 325 77.18 -24.84 -20.31
CA LEU A 325 77.88 -23.83 -19.52
C LEU A 325 79.03 -24.45 -18.73
N ARG A 326 78.96 -25.74 -18.41
CA ARG A 326 80.13 -26.50 -17.93
C ARG A 326 81.19 -26.72 -19.01
N ILE A 327 80.85 -26.55 -20.29
CA ILE A 327 81.77 -26.60 -21.44
C ILE A 327 82.21 -25.18 -21.87
N PHE A 328 81.43 -24.14 -21.56
CA PHE A 328 81.75 -22.75 -21.89
C PHE A 328 82.45 -21.95 -20.78
N ASP A 329 82.61 -22.49 -19.57
CA ASP A 329 83.37 -21.87 -18.47
C ASP A 329 84.91 -21.99 -18.64
N GLU A 330 85.40 -22.20 -19.87
CA GLU A 330 86.83 -22.17 -20.21
C GLU A 330 87.22 -21.16 -21.29
N LYS A 331 86.29 -20.34 -21.84
CA LYS A 331 86.68 -19.28 -22.76
C LYS A 331 85.76 -18.05 -22.71
N GLY A 332 86.38 -16.92 -22.36
CA GLY A 332 86.02 -15.62 -22.92
C GLY A 332 85.49 -14.62 -21.93
N ALA A 333 86.41 -13.77 -21.46
CA ALA A 333 86.13 -12.52 -20.78
C ALA A 333 85.52 -11.46 -21.73
N GLU A 334 84.96 -10.42 -21.11
CA GLU A 334 84.74 -9.06 -21.64
C GLU A 334 83.64 -8.85 -22.71
N GLU A 335 82.55 -8.19 -22.33
CA GLU A 335 82.33 -6.78 -22.66
C GLU A 335 81.07 -6.23 -21.97
N GLU A 336 81.04 -4.91 -21.91
CA GLU A 336 80.41 -4.07 -20.91
C GLU A 336 79.21 -3.30 -21.51
N VAL A 337 78.43 -2.66 -20.64
CA VAL A 337 77.78 -1.35 -20.85
C VAL A 337 76.33 -1.26 -21.41
N ARG A 338 75.54 -0.45 -20.66
CA ARG A 338 74.30 0.31 -20.98
C ARG A 338 72.95 -0.43 -20.93
N SER A 339 72.19 -0.21 -19.85
CA SER A 339 71.37 1.01 -19.71
C SER A 339 70.46 0.94 -18.49
N ALA A 340 70.90 1.58 -17.40
CA ALA A 340 70.02 2.11 -16.38
C ALA A 340 69.57 3.51 -16.83
N SER A 341 68.26 3.74 -16.99
CA SER A 341 67.67 5.08 -16.87
C SER A 341 66.14 5.09 -17.01
N LEU A 342 65.38 4.38 -16.17
CA LEU A 342 63.92 4.60 -16.12
C LEU A 342 63.27 4.32 -14.75
N VAL A 343 63.96 4.60 -13.62
CA VAL A 343 63.36 4.43 -12.28
C VAL A 343 63.46 5.69 -11.39
N GLN A 344 64.03 6.79 -11.87
CA GLN A 344 64.11 8.05 -11.11
C GLN A 344 62.91 8.99 -11.23
N ARG A 345 61.74 8.52 -11.71
CA ARG A 345 60.49 9.31 -11.73
C ARG A 345 59.35 8.78 -10.85
N ALA A 346 59.53 7.68 -10.12
CA ALA A 346 58.49 7.12 -9.25
C ALA A 346 58.61 7.53 -7.76
N ALA A 347 59.71 8.18 -7.37
CA ALA A 347 60.01 8.45 -5.96
C ALA A 347 59.51 9.80 -5.42
N GLU A 348 59.10 10.74 -6.27
CA GLU A 348 58.62 12.07 -5.82
C GLU A 348 57.09 12.17 -5.62
N GLU A 349 56.30 11.21 -6.10
CA GLU A 349 54.83 11.21 -5.89
C GLU A 349 54.39 10.55 -4.58
N ALA A 350 55.27 9.77 -3.93
CA ALA A 350 54.96 9.06 -2.68
C ALA A 350 54.96 9.97 -1.43
N ALA A 351 55.65 11.11 -1.48
CA ALA A 351 55.83 11.99 -0.32
C ALA A 351 54.65 12.97 -0.06
N ARG A 352 53.77 13.22 -1.04
CA ARG A 352 52.61 14.14 -0.86
C ARG A 352 51.34 13.47 -0.32
N ARG A 353 51.33 12.13 -0.14
CA ARG A 353 50.13 11.37 0.29
C ARG A 353 50.01 11.15 1.80
N ARG A 354 51.03 11.46 2.61
CA ARG A 354 50.99 11.22 4.07
C ARG A 354 50.43 12.35 4.94
N VAL A 355 50.22 13.57 4.41
CA VAL A 355 49.66 14.70 5.19
C VAL A 355 48.15 14.90 4.94
N ARG A 356 47.56 14.31 3.88
CA ARG A 356 46.13 14.47 3.55
C ARG A 356 45.19 13.46 4.24
N SER A 357 45.71 12.39 4.85
CA SER A 357 44.88 11.33 5.46
C SER A 357 44.48 11.58 6.92
N ALA A 358 45.14 12.52 7.61
CA ALA A 358 44.77 12.94 8.97
C ALA A 358 43.67 14.02 8.95
N PHE A 359 43.74 14.97 8.00
CA PHE A 359 42.72 16.01 7.83
C PHE A 359 41.38 15.42 7.34
N ARG A 360 41.40 14.44 6.42
CA ARG A 360 40.18 13.75 5.95
C ARG A 360 39.50 12.93 7.06
N ARG A 361 40.25 12.35 8.00
CA ARG A 361 39.67 11.60 9.13
C ARG A 361 39.02 12.53 10.16
N ARG A 362 39.63 13.69 10.46
CA ARG A 362 39.01 14.70 11.33
C ARG A 362 37.81 15.39 10.67
N ALA A 363 37.89 15.72 9.38
CA ALA A 363 36.76 16.26 8.63
C ALA A 363 35.59 15.27 8.51
N ALA A 364 35.86 13.98 8.26
CA ALA A 364 34.83 12.94 8.22
C ALA A 364 34.19 12.72 9.60
N ALA A 365 34.95 12.80 10.70
CA ALA A 365 34.41 12.71 12.05
C ALA A 365 33.51 13.91 12.40
N VAL A 366 33.89 15.13 12.01
CA VAL A 366 33.08 16.33 12.22
C VAL A 366 31.80 16.30 11.36
N VAL A 367 31.90 15.90 10.09
CA VAL A 367 30.72 15.74 9.22
C VAL A 367 29.81 14.62 9.76
N GLY A 368 30.37 13.50 10.20
CA GLY A 368 29.62 12.42 10.85
C GLY A 368 28.89 12.88 12.11
N ALA A 369 29.56 13.66 12.97
CA ALA A 369 28.95 14.24 14.17
C ALA A 369 27.84 15.26 13.82
N CYS A 370 28.04 16.11 12.80
CA CYS A 370 27.00 17.03 12.32
C CYS A 370 25.80 16.29 11.72
N VAL A 371 26.02 15.19 10.98
CA VAL A 371 24.94 14.36 10.44
C VAL A 371 24.18 13.64 11.55
N LEU A 372 24.86 13.13 12.59
CA LEU A 372 24.21 12.51 13.74
C LEU A 372 23.41 13.53 14.58
N LEU A 373 23.95 14.73 14.79
CA LEU A 373 23.22 15.83 15.45
C LEU A 373 22.01 16.28 14.62
N ALA A 374 22.16 16.44 13.30
CA ALA A 374 21.04 16.76 12.42
C ALA A 374 19.98 15.64 12.38
N ALA A 375 20.41 14.37 12.43
CA ALA A 375 19.53 13.21 12.48
C ALA A 375 18.76 13.12 13.81
N GLY A 376 19.36 13.53 14.94
CA GLY A 376 18.68 13.61 16.24
C GLY A 376 17.77 14.84 16.39
N LEU A 377 18.17 15.99 15.83
CA LEU A 377 17.40 17.24 15.91
C LEU A 377 16.13 17.20 15.05
N ARG A 378 16.13 16.47 13.93
CA ARG A 378 14.97 16.40 13.03
C ARG A 378 13.71 15.75 13.66
N PRO A 379 13.77 14.57 14.31
CA PRO A 379 12.62 14.00 15.02
C PRO A 379 12.21 14.84 16.22
N ALA A 380 13.17 15.41 16.97
CA ALA A 380 12.87 16.33 18.06
C ALA A 380 12.13 17.60 17.57
N TRP A 381 12.57 18.18 16.46
CA TRP A 381 11.90 19.33 15.82
C TRP A 381 10.54 18.95 15.26
N ARG A 382 10.37 17.77 14.65
CA ARG A 382 9.07 17.25 14.20
C ARG A 382 8.11 17.04 15.37
N TRP A 383 8.61 16.54 16.50
CA TRP A 383 7.83 16.36 17.72
C TRP A 383 7.45 17.70 18.34
N ALA A 384 8.37 18.67 18.38
CA ALA A 384 8.14 20.02 18.89
C ALA A 384 7.16 20.84 18.03
N SER A 385 7.22 20.65 16.70
CA SER A 385 6.33 21.30 15.73
C SER A 385 5.03 20.51 15.46
N ALA A 386 4.82 19.39 16.16
CA ALA A 386 3.58 18.64 16.07
C ALA A 386 2.44 19.46 16.67
N TRP A 387 1.30 19.47 15.97
CA TRP A 387 0.10 20.14 16.43
C TRP A 387 -0.59 19.33 17.53
N THR A 388 -1.00 20.03 18.57
CA THR A 388 -1.91 19.54 19.60
C THR A 388 -3.23 20.28 19.49
N TYR A 389 -4.31 19.52 19.63
CA TYR A 389 -5.67 20.03 19.57
C TYR A 389 -6.28 19.94 20.95
N GLU A 390 -6.55 21.08 21.55
CA GLU A 390 -7.29 21.14 22.82
C GLU A 390 -8.77 21.34 22.49
N ALA A 391 -9.62 20.38 22.83
CA ALA A 391 -11.05 20.47 22.54
C ALA A 391 -11.71 21.52 23.45
N GLU A 392 -12.21 22.60 22.87
CA GLU A 392 -12.90 23.66 23.62
C GLU A 392 -14.39 23.37 23.76
N SER A 393 -15.01 22.84 22.71
CA SER A 393 -16.44 22.52 22.71
C SER A 393 -16.78 21.47 21.67
N VAL A 394 -17.72 20.60 22.01
CA VAL A 394 -18.29 19.61 21.08
C VAL A 394 -19.80 19.72 21.15
N ALA A 395 -20.45 19.83 20.00
CA ALA A 395 -21.91 19.89 19.88
C ALA A 395 -22.39 18.90 18.81
N PRO A 396 -23.58 18.30 18.96
CA PRO A 396 -24.17 17.51 17.90
C PRO A 396 -24.39 18.38 16.66
N ALA A 397 -24.18 17.81 15.47
CA ALA A 397 -24.42 18.53 14.24
C ALA A 397 -25.93 18.79 14.11
N PRO A 398 -26.35 20.02 13.77
CA PRO A 398 -27.77 20.38 13.66
C PRO A 398 -28.48 19.80 12.43
N VAL A 399 -27.79 18.98 11.62
CA VAL A 399 -28.34 18.31 10.45
C VAL A 399 -28.08 16.80 10.56
N PRO A 400 -28.96 15.95 9.98
CA PRO A 400 -28.88 14.51 10.18
C PRO A 400 -27.69 13.87 9.47
N ASN A 401 -27.38 14.29 8.23
CA ASN A 401 -26.31 13.69 7.41
C ASN A 401 -25.33 14.77 6.93
N PRO A 402 -24.56 15.40 7.84
CA PRO A 402 -23.65 16.45 7.48
C PRO A 402 -22.50 15.91 6.63
N THR A 403 -22.16 16.62 5.56
CA THR A 403 -21.16 16.18 4.57
C THR A 403 -19.89 17.03 4.63
N ALA A 404 -20.06 18.35 4.72
CA ALA A 404 -18.95 19.29 4.70
C ALA A 404 -19.20 20.51 5.59
N LEU A 405 -18.11 21.21 5.90
CA LEU A 405 -18.05 22.37 6.77
C LEU A 405 -17.15 23.44 6.14
N ALA A 406 -17.63 24.68 6.09
CA ALA A 406 -16.83 25.85 5.72
C ALA A 406 -17.04 26.99 6.72
N LEU A 407 -16.08 27.90 6.84
CA LEU A 407 -16.21 29.11 7.65
C LEU A 407 -16.27 30.33 6.72
N GLY A 408 -17.20 31.24 6.99
CA GLY A 408 -17.27 32.50 6.27
C GLY A 408 -18.22 33.51 6.94
N GLY A 409 -17.83 34.78 6.96
CA GLY A 409 -18.65 35.85 7.54
C GLY A 409 -18.92 35.71 9.05
N GLY A 410 -18.07 34.97 9.78
CA GLY A 410 -18.27 34.69 11.22
C GLY A 410 -19.18 33.49 11.51
N SER A 411 -19.81 32.89 10.50
CA SER A 411 -20.65 31.69 10.64
C SER A 411 -19.99 30.46 10.00
N LEU A 412 -20.32 29.30 10.56
CA LEU A 412 -19.99 27.99 10.02
C LEU A 412 -21.11 27.51 9.11
N TRP A 413 -20.79 27.21 7.86
CA TRP A 413 -21.73 26.65 6.91
C TRP A 413 -21.56 25.14 6.85
N VAL A 414 -22.64 24.43 7.17
CA VAL A 414 -22.73 22.97 7.17
C VAL A 414 -23.63 22.55 6.02
N CYS A 415 -23.18 21.57 5.24
CA CYS A 415 -24.00 20.94 4.22
C CYS A 415 -24.58 19.63 4.72
N ASP A 416 -25.83 19.35 4.35
CA ASP A 416 -26.50 18.06 4.55
C ASP A 416 -26.57 17.32 3.21
N TRP A 417 -26.36 16.01 3.23
CA TRP A 417 -26.51 15.17 2.03
C TRP A 417 -27.91 15.27 1.40
N GLY A 418 -28.92 15.63 2.21
CA GLY A 418 -30.28 15.92 1.76
C GLY A 418 -30.48 17.25 1.03
N GLY A 419 -29.41 18.00 0.72
CA GLY A 419 -29.49 19.25 -0.04
C GLY A 419 -29.69 20.50 0.79
N ARG A 420 -29.60 20.42 2.13
CA ARG A 420 -29.72 21.59 3.01
C ARG A 420 -28.37 22.25 3.23
N LEU A 421 -28.36 23.57 3.21
CA LEU A 421 -27.25 24.42 3.65
C LEU A 421 -27.66 25.11 4.94
N LEU A 422 -26.89 24.95 6.00
CA LEU A 422 -27.17 25.53 7.30
C LEU A 422 -26.00 26.39 7.76
N ALA A 423 -26.28 27.66 8.06
CA ALA A 423 -25.36 28.53 8.77
C ALA A 423 -25.55 28.37 10.27
N VAL A 424 -24.45 28.18 10.98
CA VAL A 424 -24.36 27.95 12.41
C VAL A 424 -23.40 28.98 12.99
N ASP A 425 -23.66 29.45 14.21
CA ASP A 425 -22.72 30.34 14.90
C ASP A 425 -21.39 29.60 15.21
N ALA A 426 -20.27 30.24 14.88
CA ALA A 426 -18.93 29.70 15.17
C ALA A 426 -18.60 29.73 16.68
N ALA A 427 -19.26 30.58 17.46
CA ALA A 427 -19.10 30.64 18.92
C ALA A 427 -19.91 29.54 19.63
N ASP A 428 -21.13 29.27 19.17
CA ASP A 428 -22.03 28.23 19.69
C ASP A 428 -22.61 27.39 18.55
N PRO A 429 -22.02 26.22 18.24
CA PRO A 429 -22.44 25.38 17.13
C PRO A 429 -23.86 24.79 17.26
N ARG A 430 -24.55 25.03 18.38
CA ARG A 430 -25.95 24.61 18.59
C ARG A 430 -26.95 25.60 18.01
N ARG A 431 -26.52 26.84 17.77
CA ARG A 431 -27.40 27.92 17.27
C ARG A 431 -27.33 27.98 15.75
N ALA A 432 -28.41 27.53 15.11
CA ALA A 432 -28.63 27.79 13.69
C ALA A 432 -28.93 29.28 13.48
N ALA A 433 -28.17 29.93 12.61
CA ALA A 433 -28.34 31.33 12.24
C ALA A 433 -29.19 31.50 10.98
N ALA A 434 -29.01 30.63 9.98
CA ALA A 434 -29.78 30.63 8.75
C ALA A 434 -29.83 29.23 8.14
N GLN A 435 -30.88 28.95 7.36
CA GLN A 435 -31.04 27.70 6.63
C GLN A 435 -31.53 27.99 5.21
N ALA A 436 -31.03 27.24 4.24
CA ALA A 436 -31.54 27.21 2.89
C ALA A 436 -31.58 25.79 2.34
N SER A 437 -32.48 25.55 1.39
CA SER A 437 -32.56 24.31 0.62
C SER A 437 -32.51 24.68 -0.86
N PRO A 438 -31.31 24.88 -1.44
CA PRO A 438 -31.18 25.27 -2.84
C PRO A 438 -31.74 24.18 -3.74
N GLN A 439 -32.37 24.58 -4.85
CA GLN A 439 -32.85 23.67 -5.90
C GLN A 439 -32.25 24.07 -7.24
N PRO A 440 -31.01 23.66 -7.55
CA PRO A 440 -30.32 24.13 -8.75
C PRO A 440 -30.83 23.42 -10.04
N GLY A 441 -32.09 22.98 -10.09
CA GLY A 441 -32.68 22.31 -11.25
C GLY A 441 -32.55 20.77 -11.24
N GLY A 442 -32.73 20.13 -10.09
CA GLY A 442 -32.80 18.66 -9.97
C GLY A 442 -32.34 18.14 -8.61
N PRO A 443 -32.09 16.82 -8.46
CA PRO A 443 -31.57 16.26 -7.21
C PRO A 443 -30.24 16.93 -6.85
N TYR A 444 -30.14 17.40 -5.61
CA TYR A 444 -29.01 18.18 -5.12
C TYR A 444 -28.42 17.53 -3.86
N ARG A 445 -27.18 17.06 -3.95
CA ARG A 445 -26.45 16.40 -2.86
C ARG A 445 -25.09 17.06 -2.67
N PRO A 446 -25.01 18.13 -1.86
CA PRO A 446 -23.76 18.85 -1.64
C PRO A 446 -22.76 17.98 -0.86
N ALA A 447 -21.67 17.59 -1.51
CA ALA A 447 -20.58 16.83 -0.90
C ALA A 447 -19.53 17.74 -0.25
N ALA A 448 -19.33 18.95 -0.79
CA ALA A 448 -18.36 19.91 -0.28
C ALA A 448 -18.89 21.34 -0.34
N VAL A 449 -18.36 22.20 0.53
CA VAL A 449 -18.66 23.64 0.54
C VAL A 449 -17.40 24.46 0.79
N ALA A 450 -17.31 25.61 0.14
CA ALA A 450 -16.36 26.67 0.46
C ALA A 450 -17.05 28.02 0.34
N LEU A 451 -16.54 29.01 1.07
CA LEU A 451 -17.12 30.36 1.12
C LEU A 451 -16.06 31.41 0.83
N GLY A 452 -16.44 32.45 0.08
CA GLY A 452 -15.54 33.55 -0.23
C GLY A 452 -16.18 34.58 -1.15
N LEU A 453 -15.74 35.83 -1.04
CA LEU A 453 -16.23 36.95 -1.87
C LEU A 453 -17.77 37.10 -1.89
N GLY A 454 -18.44 36.76 -0.78
CA GLY A 454 -19.90 36.83 -0.69
C GLY A 454 -20.65 35.73 -1.47
N VAL A 455 -19.95 34.67 -1.87
CA VAL A 455 -20.50 33.52 -2.59
C VAL A 455 -20.26 32.24 -1.80
N ILE A 456 -21.23 31.34 -1.85
CA ILE A 456 -21.12 29.97 -1.34
C ILE A 456 -20.95 29.06 -2.54
N TRP A 457 -19.83 28.35 -2.60
CA TRP A 457 -19.60 27.32 -3.61
C TRP A 457 -19.89 25.96 -3.01
N THR A 458 -20.63 25.15 -3.75
CA THR A 458 -20.96 23.77 -3.35
C THR A 458 -20.67 22.81 -4.49
N LEU A 459 -20.12 21.65 -4.18
CA LEU A 459 -20.01 20.53 -5.12
C LEU A 459 -21.21 19.61 -4.95
N ASP A 460 -22.04 19.52 -5.97
CA ASP A 460 -23.16 18.60 -6.00
C ASP A 460 -22.71 17.26 -6.60
N ALA A 461 -22.63 16.25 -5.74
CA ALA A 461 -22.21 14.90 -6.12
C ALA A 461 -23.29 14.15 -6.91
N ALA A 462 -24.57 14.53 -6.80
CA ALA A 462 -25.64 13.84 -7.56
C ALA A 462 -25.57 14.14 -9.06
N GLN A 463 -25.09 15.33 -9.42
CA GLN A 463 -25.04 15.80 -10.80
C GLN A 463 -23.62 16.16 -11.26
N ALA A 464 -22.60 15.86 -10.46
CA ALA A 464 -21.20 16.22 -10.70
C ALA A 464 -21.05 17.67 -11.18
N ARG A 465 -21.50 18.63 -10.37
CA ARG A 465 -21.49 20.06 -10.74
C ARG A 465 -21.00 20.96 -9.62
N LEU A 466 -20.33 22.04 -10.01
CA LEU A 466 -19.97 23.14 -9.14
C LEU A 466 -21.06 24.21 -9.21
N VAL A 467 -21.74 24.42 -8.08
CA VAL A 467 -22.84 25.38 -7.96
C VAL A 467 -22.41 26.57 -7.12
N ARG A 468 -22.80 27.77 -7.55
CA ARG A 468 -22.58 29.03 -6.84
C ARG A 468 -23.91 29.56 -6.32
N HIS A 469 -23.95 29.89 -5.05
CA HIS A 469 -25.09 30.49 -4.38
C HIS A 469 -24.70 31.85 -3.81
N ALA A 470 -25.66 32.78 -3.74
CA ALA A 470 -25.41 34.06 -3.09
C ALA A 470 -25.31 33.85 -1.57
N ALA A 471 -24.28 34.39 -0.90
CA ALA A 471 -24.20 34.23 0.55
C ALA A 471 -25.33 34.97 1.30
N SER A 472 -25.88 36.04 0.71
CA SER A 472 -27.03 36.78 1.25
C SER A 472 -28.35 36.02 1.11
N ASP A 473 -28.47 35.18 0.08
CA ASP A 473 -29.64 34.34 -0.18
C ASP A 473 -29.15 32.99 -0.74
N PRO A 474 -28.81 32.04 0.14
CA PRO A 474 -28.22 30.77 -0.29
C PRO A 474 -29.18 29.90 -1.07
N ALA A 475 -30.50 30.18 -1.06
CA ALA A 475 -31.46 29.47 -1.90
C ALA A 475 -31.32 29.88 -3.38
N LYS A 476 -30.81 31.09 -3.65
CA LYS A 476 -30.60 31.60 -5.00
C LYS A 476 -29.29 31.10 -5.58
N THR A 477 -29.40 30.20 -6.55
CA THR A 477 -28.29 29.77 -7.40
C THR A 477 -27.93 30.88 -8.40
N LEU A 478 -26.68 31.32 -8.37
CA LEU A 478 -26.11 32.32 -9.27
C LEU A 478 -25.60 31.69 -10.58
N SER A 479 -24.93 30.54 -10.47
CA SER A 479 -24.44 29.79 -11.62
C SER A 479 -24.24 28.33 -11.28
N SER A 480 -24.34 27.46 -12.28
CA SER A 480 -24.12 26.02 -12.14
C SER A 480 -23.33 25.54 -13.35
N ARG A 481 -22.28 24.77 -13.13
CA ARG A 481 -21.44 24.23 -14.22
C ARG A 481 -20.95 22.82 -13.90
N PRO A 482 -20.62 22.01 -14.91
CA PRO A 482 -20.03 20.69 -14.69
C PRO A 482 -18.77 20.77 -13.82
N ALA A 483 -18.62 19.82 -12.92
CA ALA A 483 -17.38 19.56 -12.22
C ALA A 483 -16.35 18.98 -13.22
N PRO A 484 -15.05 19.16 -12.96
CA PRO A 484 -14.00 18.69 -13.86
C PRO A 484 -13.95 17.16 -13.99
N GLY A 485 -14.41 16.45 -12.97
CA GLY A 485 -14.42 15.00 -12.90
C GLY A 485 -15.74 14.44 -12.37
N PRO A 486 -15.91 13.11 -12.41
CA PRO A 486 -17.16 12.43 -12.12
C PRO A 486 -17.46 12.26 -10.62
N ALA A 487 -16.48 12.42 -9.73
CA ALA A 487 -16.62 12.20 -8.29
C ALA A 487 -15.96 13.33 -7.48
N PRO A 488 -16.51 14.56 -7.53
CA PRO A 488 -15.97 15.68 -6.77
C PRO A 488 -16.29 15.54 -5.26
N VAL A 489 -15.25 15.56 -4.42
CA VAL A 489 -15.39 15.24 -2.97
C VAL A 489 -15.07 16.42 -2.06
N ALA A 490 -14.08 17.26 -2.40
CA ALA A 490 -13.64 18.34 -1.52
C ALA A 490 -13.53 19.67 -2.26
N LEU A 491 -13.75 20.77 -1.54
CA LEU A 491 -13.68 22.13 -2.06
C LEU A 491 -12.93 23.04 -1.08
N ALA A 492 -12.14 23.98 -1.59
CA ALA A 492 -11.53 25.03 -0.78
C ALA A 492 -11.41 26.34 -1.57
N PHE A 493 -11.49 27.47 -0.88
CA PHE A 493 -11.31 28.79 -1.49
C PHE A 493 -10.02 29.44 -0.99
N ASP A 494 -9.13 29.83 -1.89
CA ASP A 494 -7.80 30.36 -1.53
C ASP A 494 -7.76 31.88 -1.28
N GLY A 495 -8.91 32.55 -1.39
CA GLY A 495 -9.03 34.01 -1.35
C GLY A 495 -9.25 34.65 -2.72
N ARG A 496 -8.98 33.92 -3.81
CA ARG A 496 -9.14 34.41 -5.19
C ARG A 496 -9.89 33.41 -6.08
N VAL A 497 -9.57 32.13 -5.97
CA VAL A 497 -10.09 31.05 -6.79
C VAL A 497 -10.53 29.88 -5.93
N VAL A 498 -11.40 29.07 -6.51
CA VAL A 498 -11.90 27.84 -5.90
C VAL A 498 -11.04 26.67 -6.37
N TRP A 499 -10.78 25.76 -5.45
CA TRP A 499 -10.08 24.51 -5.70
C TRP A 499 -11.05 23.36 -5.41
N SER A 500 -11.13 22.40 -6.32
CA SER A 500 -11.89 21.17 -6.13
C SER A 500 -10.96 19.97 -6.17
N TYR A 501 -11.32 18.91 -5.47
CA TYR A 501 -10.69 17.60 -5.60
C TYR A 501 -11.69 16.60 -6.14
N ASP A 502 -11.25 15.82 -7.14
CA ASP A 502 -12.00 14.68 -7.67
C ASP A 502 -11.34 13.37 -7.23
N ALA A 503 -12.12 12.44 -6.67
CA ALA A 503 -11.61 11.19 -6.13
C ALA A 503 -11.30 10.12 -7.20
N VAL A 504 -11.94 10.21 -8.38
CA VAL A 504 -11.69 9.30 -9.50
C VAL A 504 -10.45 9.76 -10.26
N ASP A 505 -10.38 11.04 -10.62
CA ASP A 505 -9.24 11.60 -11.34
C ASP A 505 -8.01 11.81 -10.44
N ARG A 506 -8.22 11.82 -9.11
CA ARG A 506 -7.18 12.03 -8.08
C ARG A 506 -6.37 13.30 -8.30
N ALA A 507 -7.04 14.34 -8.78
CA ALA A 507 -6.43 15.61 -9.11
C ALA A 507 -7.14 16.77 -8.41
N LEU A 508 -6.33 17.74 -7.99
CA LEU A 508 -6.80 19.06 -7.59
C LEU A 508 -7.03 19.89 -8.83
N THR A 509 -8.24 20.38 -9.03
CA THR A 509 -8.56 21.31 -10.11
C THR A 509 -8.71 22.71 -9.54
N ARG A 510 -7.94 23.64 -10.09
CA ARG A 510 -8.03 25.07 -9.82
C ARG A 510 -8.99 25.72 -10.81
N HIS A 511 -9.97 26.43 -10.28
CA HIS A 511 -11.03 27.09 -11.03
C HIS A 511 -10.76 28.58 -11.14
N ALA A 512 -10.16 29.03 -12.25
CA ALA A 512 -9.83 30.43 -12.44
C ALA A 512 -11.05 31.25 -12.93
N GLY A 513 -11.82 31.82 -12.00
CA GLY A 513 -12.91 32.74 -12.32
C GLY A 513 -14.13 32.07 -12.96
N ASP A 514 -14.95 32.90 -13.64
CA ASP A 514 -16.16 32.47 -14.34
C ASP A 514 -15.83 31.75 -15.65
N ASP A 515 -14.70 32.09 -16.28
CA ASP A 515 -14.21 31.44 -17.49
C ASP A 515 -13.56 30.07 -17.22
N SER A 516 -13.74 29.16 -18.18
CA SER A 516 -13.47 27.72 -18.12
C SER A 516 -12.01 27.30 -17.98
N ALA A 517 -11.08 28.20 -17.65
CA ALA A 517 -9.67 27.86 -17.49
C ALA A 517 -9.47 27.03 -16.20
N GLN A 518 -9.44 25.72 -16.38
CA GLN A 518 -9.18 24.74 -15.33
C GLN A 518 -7.73 24.27 -15.42
N GLN A 519 -7.04 24.26 -14.27
CA GLN A 519 -5.70 23.67 -14.17
C GLN A 519 -5.76 22.49 -13.21
N SER A 520 -5.34 21.32 -13.67
CA SER A 520 -5.36 20.09 -12.88
C SER A 520 -3.96 19.75 -12.37
N PHE A 521 -3.88 19.41 -11.09
CA PHE A 521 -2.65 19.05 -10.39
C PHE A 521 -2.84 17.65 -9.78
N PRO A 522 -2.10 16.64 -10.23
CA PRO A 522 -2.25 15.28 -9.71
C PRO A 522 -1.77 15.22 -8.26
N LEU A 523 -2.47 14.46 -7.42
CA LEU A 523 -2.01 14.10 -6.07
C LEU A 523 -1.42 12.69 -6.04
N PRO A 524 -0.54 12.38 -5.07
CA PRO A 524 -0.02 11.02 -4.89
C PRO A 524 -1.17 10.01 -4.70
N ARG A 525 -1.02 8.81 -5.27
CA ARG A 525 -2.07 7.76 -5.29
C ARG A 525 -2.58 7.32 -3.91
N GLU A 526 -1.79 7.56 -2.87
CA GLU A 526 -2.10 7.15 -1.50
C GLU A 526 -2.98 8.15 -0.75
N VAL A 527 -3.06 9.40 -1.23
CA VAL A 527 -3.78 10.49 -0.57
C VAL A 527 -5.23 10.48 -1.02
N VAL A 528 -6.16 10.43 -0.06
CA VAL A 528 -7.61 10.51 -0.30
C VAL A 528 -8.19 11.70 0.48
N PRO A 529 -8.14 12.91 -0.11
CA PRO A 529 -8.77 14.10 0.44
C PRO A 529 -10.27 13.93 0.61
N ASN A 530 -10.79 14.24 1.79
CA ASN A 530 -12.23 14.45 1.98
C ASN A 530 -12.60 15.86 2.44
N ALA A 531 -11.68 16.56 3.11
CA ALA A 531 -11.85 17.94 3.52
C ALA A 531 -10.62 18.77 3.16
N MET A 532 -10.87 20.00 2.71
CA MET A 532 -9.82 20.92 2.27
C MET A 532 -10.12 22.33 2.76
N VAL A 533 -9.08 23.06 3.18
CA VAL A 533 -9.21 24.47 3.56
C VAL A 533 -7.91 25.21 3.30
N TRP A 534 -7.99 26.43 2.78
CA TRP A 534 -6.82 27.28 2.63
C TRP A 534 -6.60 28.11 3.89
N VAL A 535 -5.37 28.07 4.41
CA VAL A 535 -4.96 28.82 5.59
C VAL A 535 -3.59 29.44 5.33
N GLU A 536 -3.51 30.78 5.36
CA GLU A 536 -2.26 31.54 5.19
C GLU A 536 -1.44 31.11 3.96
N GLY A 537 -2.10 30.95 2.80
CA GLY A 537 -1.44 30.57 1.56
C GLY A 537 -0.95 29.12 1.50
N ARG A 538 -1.46 28.25 2.39
CA ARG A 538 -1.27 26.80 2.34
C ARG A 538 -2.60 26.09 2.28
N LEU A 539 -2.66 25.04 1.48
CA LEU A 539 -3.81 24.16 1.42
C LEU A 539 -3.65 23.06 2.48
N TRP A 540 -4.60 23.00 3.40
CA TRP A 540 -4.70 21.95 4.39
C TRP A 540 -5.65 20.91 3.85
N VAL A 541 -5.17 19.68 3.76
CA VAL A 541 -5.91 18.55 3.20
C VAL A 541 -6.02 17.49 4.29
N HIS A 542 -7.24 17.16 4.70
CA HIS A 542 -7.45 15.99 5.55
C HIS A 542 -7.48 14.75 4.66
N ASP A 543 -6.54 13.84 4.91
CA ASP A 543 -6.45 12.55 4.23
C ASP A 543 -7.11 11.46 5.07
N VAL A 544 -8.17 10.85 4.53
CA VAL A 544 -8.94 9.79 5.20
C VAL A 544 -8.09 8.56 5.46
N LYS A 545 -7.18 8.23 4.54
CA LYS A 545 -6.41 6.98 4.62
C LYS A 545 -5.32 7.05 5.69
N SER A 546 -4.60 8.17 5.77
CA SER A 546 -3.55 8.36 6.78
C SER A 546 -4.04 8.95 8.10
N HIS A 547 -5.28 9.46 8.17
CA HIS A 547 -5.83 10.22 9.31
C HIS A 547 -4.94 11.41 9.70
N ARG A 548 -4.43 12.13 8.70
CA ARG A 548 -3.51 13.26 8.88
C ARG A 548 -3.94 14.46 8.06
N ILE A 549 -3.55 15.64 8.53
CA ILE A 549 -3.65 16.88 7.78
C ILE A 549 -2.35 17.07 7.00
N LEU A 550 -2.42 16.94 5.69
CA LEU A 550 -1.32 17.21 4.77
C LEU A 550 -1.32 18.69 4.40
N LEU A 551 -0.13 19.28 4.38
CA LEU A 551 0.07 20.71 4.11
C LEU A 551 0.69 20.85 2.73
N TYR A 552 -0.06 21.45 1.81
CA TYR A 552 0.42 21.75 0.46
C TYR A 552 0.67 23.25 0.29
N LYS A 553 1.67 23.57 -0.52
CA LYS A 553 1.98 24.93 -0.95
C LYS A 553 1.93 24.98 -2.47
N PHE A 554 1.18 25.95 -2.98
CA PHE A 554 1.19 26.30 -4.39
C PHE A 554 2.28 27.34 -4.65
N ALA A 555 3.24 27.03 -5.50
CA ALA A 555 4.27 27.96 -5.94
C ALA A 555 4.69 27.62 -7.37
N ASN A 556 4.93 28.64 -8.21
CA ASN A 556 5.42 28.47 -9.59
C ASN A 556 4.56 27.54 -10.47
N GLY A 557 3.25 27.47 -10.22
CA GLY A 557 2.37 26.57 -10.97
C GLY A 557 2.45 25.11 -10.54
N GLU A 558 3.07 24.79 -9.40
CA GLU A 558 3.16 23.43 -8.89
C GLU A 558 2.61 23.33 -7.46
N MET A 559 1.94 22.21 -7.16
CA MET A 559 1.48 21.86 -5.82
C MET A 559 2.48 20.91 -5.17
N SER A 560 3.16 21.38 -4.12
CA SER A 560 4.14 20.59 -3.37
C SER A 560 3.71 20.37 -1.93
N GLN A 561 3.91 19.14 -1.42
CA GLN A 561 3.66 18.84 -0.02
C GLN A 561 4.80 19.39 0.85
N VAL A 562 4.46 20.27 1.79
CA VAL A 562 5.41 20.91 2.72
C VAL A 562 5.48 20.16 4.05
N GLY A 563 4.40 19.50 4.46
CA GLY A 563 4.35 18.85 5.77
C GLY A 563 3.15 17.95 5.97
N SER A 564 3.11 17.34 7.15
CA SER A 564 2.03 16.44 7.57
C SER A 564 1.89 16.50 9.10
N GLN A 565 0.67 16.75 9.55
CA GLN A 565 0.30 16.92 10.96
C GLN A 565 -0.76 15.88 11.34
N PRO A 566 -0.84 15.45 12.60
CA PRO A 566 -1.95 14.59 13.03
C PRO A 566 -3.28 15.33 12.83
N ALA A 567 -4.33 14.61 12.42
CA ALA A 567 -5.69 15.13 12.46
C ALA A 567 -6.19 15.21 13.91
N PRO A 568 -7.17 16.08 14.22
CA PRO A 568 -7.76 16.14 15.56
C PRO A 568 -8.43 14.81 15.94
N GLU A 569 -9.11 14.16 14.99
CA GLU A 569 -9.75 12.85 15.16
C GLU A 569 -9.72 12.07 13.82
N ALA A 570 -9.94 10.74 13.86
CA ALA A 570 -9.90 9.89 12.66
C ALA A 570 -11.10 10.08 11.72
N GLY A 571 -12.24 10.55 12.24
CA GLY A 571 -13.52 10.64 11.53
C GLY A 571 -13.88 12.05 11.04
N VAL A 572 -12.92 12.89 10.69
CA VAL A 572 -13.19 14.25 10.18
C VAL A 572 -13.83 14.16 8.80
N LEU A 573 -15.04 14.71 8.64
CA LEU A 573 -15.77 14.86 7.37
C LEU A 573 -15.55 16.24 6.75
N GLY A 574 -15.44 17.28 7.57
CA GLY A 574 -15.26 18.66 7.13
C GLY A 574 -14.31 19.41 8.04
N LEU A 575 -13.57 20.38 7.48
CA LEU A 575 -12.53 21.12 8.20
C LEU A 575 -12.64 22.60 7.88
N ALA A 576 -12.71 23.43 8.90
CA ALA A 576 -12.66 24.88 8.78
C ALA A 576 -11.71 25.47 9.83
N VAL A 577 -11.07 26.60 9.52
CA VAL A 577 -10.05 27.20 10.38
C VAL A 577 -10.32 28.69 10.52
N ALA A 578 -10.29 29.18 11.76
CA ALA A 578 -10.47 30.58 12.11
C ALA A 578 -9.28 31.11 12.92
N GLY A 579 -9.11 32.43 12.92
CA GLY A 579 -8.19 33.12 13.81
C GLY A 579 -6.76 33.26 13.28
N ALA A 580 -6.02 34.16 13.92
CA ALA A 580 -4.62 34.40 13.62
C ALA A 580 -3.74 33.25 14.13
N ARG A 581 -2.50 33.16 13.63
CA ARG A 581 -1.54 32.10 13.96
C ARG A 581 -1.35 31.82 15.46
N LYS A 582 -1.53 32.80 16.35
CA LYS A 582 -1.38 32.66 17.82
C LYS A 582 -2.64 32.15 18.55
N ASP A 583 -3.83 32.32 17.99
CA ASP A 583 -5.10 31.85 18.59
C ASP A 583 -5.96 31.19 17.51
N ARG A 584 -5.37 30.20 16.84
CA ARG A 584 -6.02 29.53 15.72
C ARG A 584 -7.01 28.50 16.26
N ARG A 585 -8.26 28.61 15.82
CA ARG A 585 -9.32 27.65 16.13
C ARG A 585 -9.59 26.79 14.91
N VAL A 586 -9.61 25.49 15.13
CA VAL A 586 -9.93 24.49 14.10
C VAL A 586 -11.31 23.94 14.41
N TYR A 587 -12.20 24.03 13.45
CA TYR A 587 -13.52 23.44 13.50
C TYR A 587 -13.50 22.18 12.65
N ALA A 588 -13.83 21.05 13.27
CA ALA A 588 -13.96 19.77 12.57
C ALA A 588 -15.41 19.30 12.66
N LEU A 589 -15.96 18.94 11.51
CA LEU A 589 -17.18 18.16 11.45
C LEU A 589 -16.78 16.69 11.55
N LEU A 590 -17.26 16.01 12.58
CA LEU A 590 -16.93 14.63 12.92
C LEU A 590 -18.09 13.71 12.53
N GLY A 591 -17.77 12.69 11.73
CA GLY A 591 -18.69 11.66 11.31
C GLY A 591 -18.80 10.49 12.31
N PRO A 592 -19.73 9.56 12.06
CA PRO A 592 -19.98 8.43 12.94
C PRO A 592 -18.83 7.40 12.98
N LEU A 593 -17.95 7.41 11.98
CA LEU A 593 -16.81 6.49 11.87
C LEU A 593 -15.80 6.58 13.04
N GLY A 594 -15.85 7.63 13.86
CA GLY A 594 -15.04 7.78 15.07
C GLY A 594 -15.61 7.12 16.34
N GLY A 595 -16.57 6.20 16.23
CA GLY A 595 -17.24 5.58 17.38
C GLY A 595 -18.33 6.45 18.00
N ARG A 596 -18.72 7.55 17.35
CA ARG A 596 -19.82 8.42 17.77
C ARG A 596 -21.10 8.01 17.07
N LEU A 597 -22.19 7.87 17.83
CA LEU A 597 -23.51 7.53 17.27
C LEU A 597 -24.12 8.67 16.45
N GLN A 598 -23.74 9.92 16.74
CA GLN A 598 -24.25 11.11 16.07
C GLN A 598 -23.10 11.97 15.53
N PRO A 599 -23.25 12.54 14.32
CA PRO A 599 -22.28 13.49 13.80
C PRO A 599 -22.23 14.73 14.70
N SER A 600 -21.06 15.32 14.83
CA SER A 600 -20.83 16.44 15.76
C SER A 600 -19.87 17.46 15.20
N ILE A 601 -20.02 18.72 15.60
CA ILE A 601 -19.09 19.80 15.30
C ILE A 601 -18.24 20.02 16.54
N ALA A 602 -16.93 19.84 16.38
CA ALA A 602 -15.96 20.06 17.43
C ALA A 602 -15.12 21.29 17.13
N ARG A 603 -14.91 22.12 18.15
CA ARG A 603 -14.04 23.30 18.12
C ARG A 603 -12.78 22.98 18.92
N TYR A 604 -11.64 23.10 18.28
CA TYR A 604 -10.33 22.87 18.87
C TYR A 604 -9.51 24.14 18.87
N ARG A 605 -8.79 24.38 19.96
CA ARG A 605 -7.69 25.34 19.99
C ARG A 605 -6.44 24.65 19.47
N LEU A 606 -5.85 25.20 18.41
CA LEU A 606 -4.61 24.68 17.85
C LEU A 606 -3.43 25.24 18.64
N GLN A 607 -2.69 24.35 19.28
CA GLN A 607 -1.43 24.67 19.94
C GLN A 607 -0.28 23.95 19.26
N THR A 608 0.90 24.57 19.24
CA THR A 608 2.16 23.90 18.92
C THR A 608 2.79 23.46 20.24
N ARG A 609 3.26 22.21 20.34
CA ARG A 609 3.82 21.67 21.60
C ARG A 609 4.92 22.52 22.21
N ILE A 610 5.71 23.18 21.37
CA ILE A 610 6.70 24.16 21.81
C ILE A 610 6.41 25.45 21.05
N SER A 611 5.96 26.48 21.76
CA SER A 611 5.89 27.82 21.22
C SER A 611 7.32 28.37 21.12
N LEU A 612 7.71 28.86 19.95
CA LEU A 612 9.00 29.55 19.75
C LEU A 612 9.12 30.84 20.58
N ALA A 613 8.06 31.26 21.28
CA ALA A 613 8.12 32.35 22.26
C ALA A 613 8.50 31.89 23.67
N ASP A 614 8.59 30.57 23.89
CA ASP A 614 8.98 29.96 25.17
C ASP A 614 10.51 29.72 25.23
N PHE A 615 11.22 30.05 24.14
CA PHE A 615 12.68 30.15 24.01
C PHE A 615 13.04 31.59 23.63
#